data_AF-A0A8S1FA08-F1
#
_entry.id   AF-A0A8S1FA08-F1
#
_cell.length_a   1.000
_cell.length_b   1.000
_cell.length_c   1.000
_cell.angle_alpha   90.00
_cell.angle_beta   90.00
_cell.angle_gamma   90.00
#
_symmetry.space_group_name_H-M   'P 1'
#
loop_
_entity.id
_entity.type
_entity.pdbx_description
1 polymer ?
#
loop_
_entity_poly.entity_id
_entity_poly.type
_entity_poly.pdbx_seq_one_letter_code
_entity_poly.pdbx_strand_id
1 'polypeptide(L)'
;MDPYKPPKQRLLISRNIFGNYGPPIPIFSDLEINSQENWDIPETLCFNYITDNIINTHTNKKLHQLIDMSNEGQGWITCGCSVGENGLVNCFDNPNCPCFEVNKTLEALQKTDEQRPMRTQFKTFNHLNVRGLDEYFDTFAFCCSEKCACQGACSNNVMYMTDKNAHRFEVYRYDEKGFGVRAMSYIPYGTPVIEFKGELVEYKTCLERGSNDYSFQIKDKKLTKLENASAKILKSIPGYDQNYAKLVKETLCLPWYLDPKTNGNEARFITHGCLPNLSLIIAFKGGFSPHQMHCLMISSEDIYPGTQLTFDYGESYASQHLSGNCLCETLTCQRNEEFKVIGLATHYSFIREHYFYCSFEIFTKNVNHIYTTHIEIC
;
A
#
# COMPACT_ATOMS: atom_id res chain seq x y z
N MET A 1 11.75 -7.00 -20.25
CA MET A 1 13.02 -7.18 -19.52
C MET A 1 13.06 -8.59 -18.99
N ASP A 2 14.23 -9.24 -18.99
CA ASP A 2 14.37 -10.50 -18.28
C ASP A 2 14.19 -10.25 -16.78
N PRO A 3 13.41 -11.06 -16.06
CA PRO A 3 13.30 -10.93 -14.61
C PRO A 3 14.69 -11.07 -13.99
N TYR A 4 15.02 -10.19 -13.04
CA TYR A 4 16.29 -10.21 -12.32
C TYR A 4 16.61 -11.63 -11.81
N LYS A 5 17.74 -12.18 -12.25
CA LYS A 5 18.22 -13.49 -11.82
C LYS A 5 19.34 -13.30 -10.82
N PRO A 6 19.18 -13.73 -9.55
CA PRO A 6 20.24 -13.67 -8.56
C PRO A 6 21.52 -14.37 -9.04
N PRO A 7 22.69 -13.90 -8.60
CA PRO A 7 23.94 -14.61 -8.82
C PRO A 7 23.94 -15.97 -8.12
N LYS A 8 24.76 -16.90 -8.62
CA LYS A 8 24.90 -18.25 -8.04
C LYS A 8 25.40 -18.23 -6.59
N GLN A 9 26.23 -17.25 -6.26
CA GLN A 9 26.74 -17.01 -4.91
C GLN A 9 26.19 -15.68 -4.44
N ARG A 10 25.57 -15.68 -3.26
CA ARG A 10 24.92 -14.53 -2.65
C ARG A 10 25.41 -14.40 -1.22
N LEU A 11 25.59 -13.17 -0.74
CA LEU A 11 25.88 -12.93 0.66
C LEU A 11 24.59 -12.93 1.46
N LEU A 12 24.45 -13.85 2.42
CA LEU A 12 23.35 -13.83 3.37
C LEU A 12 23.68 -12.89 4.53
N ILE A 13 23.01 -11.75 4.61
CA ILE A 13 23.20 -10.76 5.67
C ILE A 13 22.45 -11.18 6.93
N SER A 14 21.19 -11.58 6.79
CA SER A 14 20.38 -12.06 7.91
C SER A 14 19.43 -13.17 7.45
N ARG A 15 19.25 -14.19 8.29
CA ARG A 15 18.26 -15.26 8.04
C ARG A 15 16.83 -14.81 8.24
N ASN A 16 16.62 -13.80 9.09
CA ASN A 16 15.30 -13.30 9.38
C ASN A 16 15.34 -11.88 9.94
N ILE A 17 14.67 -10.94 9.27
CA ILE A 17 14.41 -9.60 9.83
C ILE A 17 13.22 -9.57 10.79
N PHE A 18 12.33 -10.56 10.67
CA PHE A 18 11.04 -10.63 11.32
C PHE A 18 11.08 -11.22 12.75
N GLY A 19 12.29 -11.51 13.27
CA GLY A 19 12.46 -12.12 14.60
C GLY A 19 11.75 -13.49 14.72
N ASN A 20 10.84 -13.63 15.69
CA ASN A 20 10.10 -14.88 15.94
C ASN A 20 8.62 -14.82 15.50
N TYR A 21 8.17 -13.73 14.85
CA TYR A 21 6.74 -13.42 14.68
C TYR A 21 6.17 -13.77 13.30
N GLY A 22 6.62 -14.88 12.70
CA GLY A 22 6.04 -15.42 11.47
C GLY A 22 7.08 -16.07 10.56
N PRO A 23 6.78 -16.27 9.26
CA PRO A 23 7.73 -16.90 8.34
C PRO A 23 9.00 -16.06 8.18
N PRO A 24 10.18 -16.68 8.12
CA PRO A 24 11.43 -15.93 8.04
C PRO A 24 11.52 -15.12 6.75
N ILE A 25 11.96 -13.87 6.87
CA ILE A 25 12.24 -12.96 5.76
C ILE A 25 13.76 -12.75 5.70
N PRO A 26 14.48 -13.46 4.81
CA PRO A 26 15.93 -13.34 4.71
C PRO A 26 16.34 -12.04 4.02
N ILE A 27 17.54 -11.54 4.38
CA ILE A 27 18.22 -10.44 3.69
C ILE A 27 19.42 -10.99 2.94
N PHE A 28 19.50 -10.70 1.65
CA PHE A 28 20.68 -10.98 0.84
C PHE A 28 21.32 -9.71 0.29
N SER A 29 22.60 -9.83 -0.04
CA SER A 29 23.28 -8.92 -0.94
C SER A 29 23.81 -9.69 -2.13
N ASP A 30 23.42 -9.22 -3.30
CA ASP A 30 23.76 -9.80 -4.59
C ASP A 30 24.82 -8.96 -5.33
N LEU A 31 25.37 -7.95 -4.67
CA LEU A 31 26.56 -7.23 -5.12
C LEU A 31 27.74 -8.20 -5.26
N GLU A 32 28.77 -7.78 -6.00
CA GLU A 32 29.98 -8.58 -6.20
C GLU A 32 30.61 -8.96 -4.84
N ILE A 33 30.92 -10.24 -4.66
CA ILE A 33 31.32 -10.80 -3.34
C ILE A 33 32.58 -10.14 -2.74
N ASN A 34 33.47 -9.64 -3.61
CA ASN A 34 34.73 -9.00 -3.22
C ASN A 34 34.63 -7.48 -3.17
N SER A 35 33.49 -6.86 -3.50
CA SER A 35 33.35 -5.41 -3.42
C SER A 35 33.25 -4.97 -1.96
N GLN A 36 33.89 -3.84 -1.63
CA GLN A 36 33.84 -3.27 -0.29
C GLN A 36 32.41 -2.93 0.14
N GLU A 37 31.60 -2.42 -0.79
CA GLU A 37 30.18 -2.10 -0.59
C GLU A 37 29.36 -3.31 -0.14
N ASN A 38 29.72 -4.51 -0.58
CA ASN A 38 28.99 -5.72 -0.22
C ASN A 38 29.12 -6.06 1.28
N TRP A 39 30.25 -5.67 1.88
CA TRP A 39 30.53 -5.85 3.31
C TRP A 39 30.07 -4.68 4.17
N ASP A 40 29.75 -3.54 3.56
CA ASP A 40 29.19 -2.39 4.25
C ASP A 40 27.68 -2.59 4.46
N ILE A 41 27.29 -2.79 5.72
CA ILE A 41 25.90 -2.99 6.12
C ILE A 41 25.37 -1.62 6.59
N PRO A 42 24.46 -0.98 5.82
CA PRO A 42 24.04 0.38 6.12
C PRO A 42 23.20 0.43 7.40
N GLU A 43 23.28 1.57 8.12
CA GLU A 43 22.44 1.85 9.30
C GLU A 43 20.94 1.79 8.99
N THR A 44 20.54 1.91 7.73
CA THR A 44 19.14 1.77 7.30
C THR A 44 18.56 0.37 7.57
N LEU A 45 19.40 -0.63 7.84
CA LEU A 45 19.00 -1.95 8.32
C LEU A 45 18.79 -2.02 9.85
N CYS A 46 19.22 -1.00 10.60
CA CYS A 46 19.06 -0.93 12.05
C CYS A 46 17.74 -0.23 12.42
N PHE A 47 16.67 -1.01 12.56
CA PHE A 47 15.35 -0.52 12.99
C PHE A 47 14.64 -1.57 13.84
N ASN A 48 13.61 -1.16 14.57
CA ASN A 48 12.75 -2.08 15.31
C ASN A 48 11.68 -2.63 14.37
N TYR A 49 11.64 -3.95 14.22
CA TYR A 49 10.56 -4.59 13.48
C TYR A 49 9.25 -4.52 14.29
N ILE A 50 8.17 -4.04 13.67
CA ILE A 50 6.84 -3.97 14.30
C ILE A 50 5.79 -4.78 13.52
N THR A 51 4.86 -5.39 14.25
CA THR A 51 3.69 -6.07 13.68
C THR A 51 2.45 -5.19 13.65
N ASP A 52 2.49 -4.03 14.29
CA ASP A 52 1.36 -3.10 14.43
C ASP A 52 1.90 -1.67 14.41
N ASN A 53 1.12 -0.72 13.91
CA ASN A 53 1.51 0.68 13.89
C ASN A 53 1.74 1.18 15.33
N ILE A 54 2.83 1.90 15.55
CA ILE A 54 3.11 2.53 16.85
C ILE A 54 2.36 3.85 16.92
N ILE A 55 1.72 4.13 18.06
CA ILE A 55 1.05 5.40 18.29
C ILE A 55 1.70 6.09 19.48
N ASN A 56 2.27 7.26 19.26
CA ASN A 56 2.79 8.11 20.33
C ASN A 56 1.70 9.07 20.79
N THR A 57 1.03 8.75 21.90
CA THR A 57 -0.08 9.53 22.44
C THR A 57 0.33 10.90 23.00
N HIS A 58 1.62 11.11 23.28
CA HIS A 58 2.11 12.39 23.82
C HIS A 58 2.16 13.50 22.78
N THR A 59 2.22 13.17 21.48
CA THR A 59 2.34 14.16 20.40
C THR A 59 0.99 14.79 20.05
N ASN A 60 -0.13 14.12 20.34
CA ASN A 60 -1.47 14.59 20.01
C ASN A 60 -2.49 14.23 21.12
N LYS A 61 -2.81 15.22 21.97
CA LYS A 61 -3.77 15.07 23.08
C LYS A 61 -5.17 14.64 22.63
N LYS A 62 -5.63 15.08 21.44
CA LYS A 62 -6.95 14.70 20.93
C LYS A 62 -6.98 13.25 20.50
N LEU A 63 -5.92 12.78 19.81
CA LEU A 63 -5.78 11.37 19.45
C LEU A 63 -5.68 10.49 20.71
N HIS A 64 -4.93 10.93 21.73
CA HIS A 64 -4.86 10.20 22.99
C HIS A 64 -6.23 10.04 23.65
N GLN A 65 -6.98 11.13 23.80
CA GLN A 65 -8.35 11.09 24.33
C GLN A 65 -9.25 10.16 23.49
N LEU A 66 -9.11 10.20 22.17
CA LEU A 66 -9.89 9.36 21.26
C LEU A 66 -9.59 7.86 21.43
N ILE A 67 -8.32 7.51 21.67
CA ILE A 67 -7.87 6.15 21.98
C ILE A 67 -8.45 5.69 23.31
N ASP A 68 -8.39 6.52 24.35
CA ASP A 68 -8.92 6.18 25.68
C ASP A 68 -10.43 5.91 25.60
N MET A 69 -11.18 6.79 24.94
CA MET A 69 -12.61 6.57 24.69
C MET A 69 -12.87 5.29 23.88
N SER A 70 -12.03 4.97 22.90
CA SER A 70 -12.17 3.73 22.12
C SER A 70 -11.87 2.47 22.96
N ASN A 71 -10.90 2.54 23.87
CA ASN A 71 -10.60 1.47 24.82
C ASN A 71 -11.77 1.24 25.79
N GLU A 72 -12.49 2.29 26.15
CA GLU A 72 -13.74 2.23 26.92
C GLU A 72 -14.95 1.73 26.10
N GLY A 73 -14.77 1.43 24.82
CA GLY A 73 -15.78 0.84 23.95
C GLY A 73 -16.45 1.82 22.98
N GLN A 74 -16.07 3.10 22.97
CA GLN A 74 -16.66 4.09 22.06
C GLN A 74 -16.21 3.88 20.60
N GLY A 75 -17.14 4.10 19.68
CA GLY A 75 -16.86 4.12 18.23
C GLY A 75 -16.58 2.78 17.57
N TRP A 76 -16.69 1.67 18.30
CA TRP A 76 -16.56 0.34 17.72
C TRP A 76 -17.77 -0.03 16.87
N ILE A 77 -17.50 -0.43 15.63
CA ILE A 77 -18.50 -0.96 14.70
C ILE A 77 -18.27 -2.46 14.61
N THR A 78 -19.18 -3.24 15.18
CA THR A 78 -19.07 -4.70 15.26
C THR A 78 -20.28 -5.38 14.63
N CYS A 79 -20.07 -6.57 14.06
CA CYS A 79 -21.15 -7.40 13.55
C CYS A 79 -21.51 -8.54 14.51
N GLY A 80 -22.78 -8.96 14.49
CA GLY A 80 -23.26 -10.19 15.13
C GLY A 80 -23.21 -11.43 14.22
N CYS A 81 -22.51 -11.38 13.09
CA CYS A 81 -22.48 -12.48 12.11
C CYS A 81 -21.68 -13.68 12.62
N SER A 82 -22.23 -14.88 12.45
CA SER A 82 -21.60 -16.14 12.86
C SER A 82 -21.75 -17.28 11.86
N VAL A 83 -22.57 -17.09 10.82
CA VAL A 83 -22.85 -18.12 9.80
C VAL A 83 -21.89 -17.96 8.63
N GLY A 84 -21.31 -19.06 8.19
CA GLY A 84 -20.36 -19.09 7.08
C GLY A 84 -20.12 -20.50 6.57
N GLU A 85 -19.33 -20.60 5.50
CA GLU A 85 -18.90 -21.86 4.90
C GLU A 85 -17.38 -22.00 5.06
N ASN A 86 -16.88 -23.22 5.25
CA ASN A 86 -15.44 -23.52 5.33
C ASN A 86 -14.65 -22.68 6.34
N GLY A 87 -15.28 -22.29 7.46
CA GLY A 87 -14.64 -21.48 8.51
C GLY A 87 -14.54 -19.98 8.21
N LEU A 88 -15.14 -19.50 7.11
CA LEU A 88 -15.21 -18.08 6.77
C LEU A 88 -16.65 -17.56 6.91
N VAL A 89 -16.89 -16.68 7.88
CA VAL A 89 -18.21 -16.07 8.11
C VAL A 89 -18.62 -15.17 6.94
N ASN A 90 -19.85 -15.26 6.47
CA ASN A 90 -20.33 -14.41 5.38
C ASN A 90 -20.80 -13.05 5.90
N CYS A 91 -19.89 -12.07 5.93
CA CYS A 91 -20.18 -10.70 6.34
C CYS A 91 -20.41 -9.77 5.14
N PHE A 92 -19.65 -9.92 4.06
CA PHE A 92 -19.64 -8.99 2.92
C PHE A 92 -20.89 -9.08 2.03
N ASP A 93 -21.64 -10.18 2.06
CA ASP A 93 -22.90 -10.26 1.31
C ASP A 93 -24.12 -10.25 2.25
N ASN A 94 -23.90 -9.94 3.53
CA ASN A 94 -24.96 -9.92 4.53
C ASN A 94 -25.47 -8.48 4.74
N PRO A 95 -26.66 -8.11 4.24
CA PRO A 95 -27.22 -6.77 4.40
C PRO A 95 -27.54 -6.41 5.87
N ASN A 96 -27.56 -7.40 6.77
CA ASN A 96 -27.74 -7.17 8.20
C ASN A 96 -26.41 -6.96 8.94
N CYS A 97 -25.27 -7.01 8.24
CA CYS A 97 -23.94 -6.81 8.83
C CYS A 97 -23.60 -5.30 8.87
N PRO A 98 -23.46 -4.68 10.06
CA PRO A 98 -23.11 -3.26 10.15
C PRO A 98 -21.77 -2.93 9.48
N CYS A 99 -20.79 -3.84 9.58
CA CYS A 99 -19.47 -3.66 8.95
C CYS A 99 -19.55 -3.64 7.42
N PHE A 100 -20.50 -4.38 6.83
CA PHE A 100 -20.75 -4.36 5.38
C PHE A 100 -21.46 -3.08 4.94
N GLU A 101 -22.46 -2.62 5.70
CA GLU A 101 -23.14 -1.35 5.43
C GLU A 101 -22.17 -0.14 5.46
N VAL A 102 -21.16 -0.21 6.32
CA VAL A 102 -20.06 0.75 6.30
C VAL A 102 -19.27 0.68 4.99
N ASN A 103 -18.90 -0.51 4.53
CA ASN A 103 -18.26 -0.65 3.22
C ASN A 103 -19.13 -0.12 2.09
N LYS A 104 -20.46 -0.35 2.10
CA LYS A 104 -21.37 0.25 1.11
C LYS A 104 -21.34 1.78 1.13
N THR A 105 -21.25 2.37 2.32
CA THR A 105 -21.12 3.83 2.46
C THR A 105 -19.78 4.33 1.92
N LEU A 106 -18.68 3.61 2.17
CA LEU A 106 -17.34 3.97 1.67
C LEU A 106 -17.20 3.74 0.15
N GLU A 107 -17.77 2.67 -0.39
CA GLU A 107 -17.86 2.38 -1.83
C GLU A 107 -18.47 3.58 -2.58
N ALA A 108 -19.50 4.21 -2.01
CA ALA A 108 -20.14 5.37 -2.61
C ALA A 108 -19.24 6.61 -2.75
N LEU A 109 -18.12 6.67 -2.03
CA LEU A 109 -17.15 7.78 -2.11
C LEU A 109 -16.19 7.65 -3.30
N GLN A 110 -15.99 6.42 -3.76
CA GLN A 110 -15.08 6.09 -4.86
C GLN A 110 -15.56 6.74 -6.15
N LYS A 111 -14.63 7.37 -6.87
CA LYS A 111 -14.89 7.93 -8.19
C LYS A 111 -15.09 6.81 -9.22
N THR A 112 -15.95 7.07 -10.19
CA THR A 112 -16.17 6.23 -11.37
C THR A 112 -15.99 7.07 -12.62
N ASP A 113 -15.51 6.49 -13.70
CA ASP A 113 -15.41 7.14 -15.01
C ASP A 113 -15.80 6.16 -16.13
N GLU A 114 -15.78 6.61 -17.40
CA GLU A 114 -16.16 5.79 -18.56
C GLU A 114 -15.25 4.57 -18.76
N GLN A 115 -13.95 4.70 -18.45
CA GLN A 115 -12.98 3.60 -18.56
C GLN A 115 -13.12 2.62 -17.40
N ARG A 116 -13.68 3.07 -16.27
CA ARG A 116 -13.89 2.24 -15.09
C ARG A 116 -15.19 2.60 -14.37
N PRO A 117 -16.32 2.00 -14.81
CA PRO A 117 -17.62 2.27 -14.21
C PRO A 117 -17.83 1.54 -12.87
N MET A 118 -17.03 0.52 -12.56
CA MET A 118 -17.19 -0.32 -11.38
C MET A 118 -16.33 0.16 -10.20
N ARG A 119 -16.98 0.25 -9.03
CA ARG A 119 -16.33 0.53 -7.75
C ARG A 119 -15.66 -0.74 -7.20
N THR A 120 -14.57 -0.54 -6.47
CA THR A 120 -13.83 -1.59 -5.77
C THR A 120 -14.67 -2.13 -4.62
N GLN A 121 -14.83 -3.46 -4.59
CA GLN A 121 -15.50 -4.19 -3.52
C GLN A 121 -14.47 -4.97 -2.72
N PHE A 122 -14.42 -4.75 -1.41
CA PHE A 122 -13.39 -5.29 -0.52
C PHE A 122 -13.74 -6.65 0.08
N LYS A 123 -14.25 -7.56 -0.76
CA LYS A 123 -14.57 -8.93 -0.36
C LYS A 123 -13.30 -9.75 -0.22
N THR A 124 -13.15 -10.45 0.89
CA THR A 124 -11.99 -11.31 1.16
C THR A 124 -11.83 -12.38 0.07
N PHE A 125 -10.59 -12.56 -0.40
CA PHE A 125 -10.18 -13.47 -1.49
C PHE A 125 -10.67 -13.13 -2.90
N ASN A 126 -11.48 -12.08 -3.09
CA ASN A 126 -11.80 -11.61 -4.42
C ASN A 126 -10.69 -10.73 -4.97
N HIS A 127 -10.53 -10.73 -6.30
CA HIS A 127 -9.66 -9.80 -6.98
C HIS A 127 -10.15 -8.36 -6.77
N LEU A 128 -9.28 -7.54 -6.19
CA LEU A 128 -9.51 -6.12 -5.96
C LEU A 128 -9.01 -5.33 -7.15
N ASN A 129 -9.95 -4.77 -7.89
CA ASN A 129 -9.58 -3.75 -8.87
C ASN A 129 -9.37 -2.46 -8.07
N VAL A 130 -8.16 -1.90 -7.96
CA VAL A 130 -7.86 -0.59 -7.31
C VAL A 130 -7.40 0.43 -8.38
N ARG A 131 -7.73 1.73 -8.25
CA ARG A 131 -7.22 2.75 -9.18
C ARG A 131 -5.71 2.91 -8.96
N GLY A 132 -4.92 2.84 -10.04
CA GLY A 132 -3.49 3.17 -10.00
C GLY A 132 -3.25 4.68 -10.05
N LEU A 133 -1.99 5.10 -9.80
CA LEU A 133 -1.36 6.42 -9.94
C LEU A 133 -2.25 7.67 -9.69
N ASP A 134 -1.87 8.51 -8.73
CA ASP A 134 -2.45 9.82 -8.35
C ASP A 134 -3.75 9.86 -7.51
N GLU A 135 -4.40 8.72 -7.21
CA GLU A 135 -5.68 8.72 -6.47
C GLU A 135 -5.74 7.77 -5.24
N TYR A 136 -4.60 7.39 -4.66
CA TYR A 136 -4.47 6.49 -3.48
C TYR A 136 -5.39 6.83 -2.29
N PHE A 137 -5.81 8.08 -2.24
CA PHE A 137 -6.46 8.68 -1.12
C PHE A 137 -7.99 8.60 -1.14
N ASP A 138 -8.63 8.16 -2.21
CA ASP A 138 -10.11 8.14 -2.30
C ASP A 138 -10.74 6.74 -2.13
N THR A 139 -9.90 5.73 -1.97
CA THR A 139 -10.29 4.32 -1.91
C THR A 139 -10.13 3.80 -0.47
N PHE A 140 -11.26 3.70 0.24
CA PHE A 140 -11.33 3.29 1.64
C PHE A 140 -12.06 1.96 1.81
N ALA A 141 -11.49 1.07 2.63
CA ALA A 141 -12.10 -0.18 3.04
C ALA A 141 -12.45 -0.16 4.54
N PHE A 142 -13.45 -0.92 4.95
CA PHE A 142 -13.75 -1.19 6.35
C PHE A 142 -13.73 -2.70 6.63
N CYS A 143 -12.90 -3.13 7.57
CA CYS A 143 -12.76 -4.53 7.92
C CYS A 143 -13.52 -4.85 9.20
N CYS A 144 -14.16 -6.02 9.23
CA CYS A 144 -14.52 -6.64 10.50
C CYS A 144 -13.25 -6.86 11.35
N SER A 145 -13.37 -6.60 12.64
CA SER A 145 -12.28 -6.78 13.61
C SER A 145 -12.47 -8.02 14.48
N GLU A 146 -11.45 -8.32 15.27
CA GLU A 146 -11.45 -9.30 16.36
C GLU A 146 -12.55 -9.05 17.41
N LYS A 147 -13.07 -7.82 17.54
CA LYS A 147 -14.22 -7.51 18.41
C LYS A 147 -15.58 -7.87 17.83
N CYS A 148 -15.64 -8.24 16.54
CA CYS A 148 -16.86 -8.75 15.92
C CYS A 148 -17.14 -10.20 16.35
N ALA A 149 -18.40 -10.64 16.26
CA ALA A 149 -18.73 -12.06 16.48
C ALA A 149 -18.01 -13.00 15.48
N CYS A 150 -17.69 -12.52 14.28
CA CYS A 150 -16.91 -13.23 13.28
C CYS A 150 -15.40 -13.23 13.53
N GLN A 151 -14.92 -12.48 14.54
CA GLN A 151 -13.52 -12.40 14.96
C GLN A 151 -12.54 -11.98 13.85
N GLY A 152 -13.01 -11.23 12.85
CA GLY A 152 -12.24 -10.85 11.67
C GLY A 152 -12.01 -12.00 10.67
N ALA A 153 -12.49 -13.21 10.96
CA ALA A 153 -12.42 -14.37 10.07
C ALA A 153 -13.68 -14.48 9.21
N CYS A 154 -13.83 -13.51 8.31
CA CYS A 154 -15.04 -13.37 7.49
C CYS A 154 -14.74 -12.82 6.10
N SER A 155 -15.76 -12.83 5.24
CA SER A 155 -15.69 -12.29 3.88
C SER A 155 -15.57 -10.76 3.80
N ASN A 156 -15.67 -10.04 4.93
CA ASN A 156 -15.56 -8.58 5.04
C ASN A 156 -14.27 -8.16 5.78
N ASN A 157 -13.14 -8.75 5.40
CA ASN A 157 -11.83 -8.38 5.91
C ASN A 157 -10.80 -8.43 4.77
N VAL A 158 -10.53 -7.28 4.15
CA VAL A 158 -9.54 -7.19 3.06
C VAL A 158 -8.11 -7.44 3.55
N MET A 159 -7.86 -7.20 4.84
CA MET A 159 -6.56 -7.45 5.47
C MET A 159 -6.35 -8.91 5.87
N TYR A 160 -7.31 -9.81 5.61
CA TYR A 160 -7.23 -11.21 6.06
C TYR A 160 -5.92 -11.91 5.64
N MET A 161 -5.48 -11.70 4.40
CA MET A 161 -4.24 -12.35 3.90
C MET A 161 -2.97 -11.76 4.53
N THR A 162 -2.94 -10.45 4.77
CA THR A 162 -1.80 -9.79 5.42
C THR A 162 -1.77 -10.12 6.92
N ASP A 163 -2.91 -10.16 7.60
CA ASP A 163 -3.05 -10.58 9.00
C ASP A 163 -2.56 -12.03 9.22
N LYS A 164 -2.58 -12.86 8.16
CA LYS A 164 -2.13 -14.26 8.19
C LYS A 164 -0.75 -14.49 7.58
N ASN A 165 -0.03 -13.43 7.18
CA ASN A 165 1.27 -13.53 6.51
C ASN A 165 1.24 -14.56 5.35
N ALA A 166 0.23 -14.45 4.48
CA ALA A 166 -0.03 -15.41 3.42
C ALA A 166 1.13 -15.48 2.39
N HIS A 167 1.80 -14.36 2.16
CA HIS A 167 2.87 -14.25 1.16
C HIS A 167 4.25 -14.47 1.79
N ARG A 168 5.25 -14.69 0.92
CA ARG A 168 6.66 -14.82 1.32
C ARG A 168 7.48 -13.81 0.58
N PHE A 169 8.37 -13.14 1.31
CA PHE A 169 9.22 -12.07 0.79
C PHE A 169 10.68 -12.36 1.07
N GLU A 170 11.53 -11.76 0.26
CA GLU A 170 12.97 -11.65 0.48
C GLU A 170 13.37 -10.18 0.34
N VAL A 171 14.21 -9.70 1.25
CA VAL A 171 14.87 -8.39 1.13
C VAL A 171 16.22 -8.60 0.47
N TYR A 172 16.56 -7.78 -0.51
CA TYR A 172 17.81 -7.94 -1.26
C TYR A 172 18.34 -6.61 -1.79
N ARG A 173 19.65 -6.49 -1.97
CA ARG A 173 20.27 -5.41 -2.74
C ARG A 173 21.08 -5.98 -3.89
N TYR A 174 21.09 -5.29 -5.02
CA TYR A 174 21.84 -5.71 -6.22
C TYR A 174 22.44 -4.54 -7.00
N ASP A 175 22.05 -3.31 -6.66
CA ASP A 175 22.47 -2.08 -7.32
C ASP A 175 22.51 -0.92 -6.30
N GLU A 176 22.70 0.28 -6.82
CA GLU A 176 22.79 1.53 -6.07
C GLU A 176 21.46 2.03 -5.48
N LYS A 177 20.32 1.37 -5.73
CA LYS A 177 19.02 1.68 -5.07
C LYS A 177 19.02 1.26 -3.60
N GLY A 178 19.98 0.42 -3.21
CA GLY A 178 20.03 -0.19 -1.89
C GLY A 178 19.12 -1.42 -1.81
N PHE A 179 18.41 -1.57 -0.68
CA PHE A 179 17.57 -2.75 -0.45
C PHE A 179 16.18 -2.58 -1.06
N GLY A 180 15.76 -3.62 -1.79
CA GLY A 180 14.42 -3.84 -2.31
C GLY A 180 13.75 -5.06 -1.67
N VAL A 181 12.45 -5.21 -1.93
CA VAL A 181 11.66 -6.40 -1.57
C VAL A 181 11.25 -7.12 -2.84
N ARG A 182 11.25 -8.46 -2.83
CA ARG A 182 10.66 -9.26 -3.91
C ARG A 182 9.77 -10.38 -3.40
N ALA A 183 8.81 -10.77 -4.22
CA ALA A 183 7.93 -11.89 -3.94
C ALA A 183 8.65 -13.23 -4.12
N MET A 184 8.40 -14.20 -3.23
CA MET A 184 8.93 -15.57 -3.32
C MET A 184 7.86 -16.58 -3.75
N SER A 185 6.62 -16.13 -3.89
CA SER A 185 5.47 -16.88 -4.37
C SER A 185 4.74 -16.07 -5.44
N TYR A 186 3.97 -16.75 -6.29
CA TYR A 186 3.08 -16.06 -7.22
C TYR A 186 1.97 -15.33 -6.44
N ILE A 187 1.71 -14.08 -6.79
CA ILE A 187 0.66 -13.24 -6.22
C ILE A 187 -0.21 -12.74 -7.38
N PRO A 188 -1.46 -13.22 -7.48
CA PRO A 188 -2.36 -12.80 -8.54
C PRO A 188 -2.65 -11.29 -8.49
N TYR A 189 -3.00 -10.70 -9.62
CA TYR A 189 -3.55 -9.35 -9.71
C TYR A 189 -4.68 -9.10 -8.69
N GLY A 190 -4.75 -7.90 -8.12
CA GLY A 190 -5.80 -7.49 -7.19
C GLY A 190 -5.76 -8.18 -5.82
N THR A 191 -4.60 -8.68 -5.42
CA THR A 191 -4.41 -9.41 -4.15
C THR A 191 -3.79 -8.47 -3.10
N PRO A 192 -4.34 -8.37 -1.88
CA PRO A 192 -3.64 -7.81 -0.73
C PRO A 192 -2.27 -8.46 -0.51
N VAL A 193 -1.21 -7.67 -0.59
CA VAL A 193 0.19 -8.13 -0.55
C VAL A 193 0.80 -7.90 0.82
N ILE A 194 0.81 -6.66 1.27
CA ILE A 194 1.56 -6.24 2.47
C ILE A 194 0.96 -4.95 3.04
N GLU A 195 0.98 -4.82 4.36
CA GLU A 195 0.66 -3.56 5.03
C GLU A 195 1.94 -2.74 5.23
N PHE A 196 1.90 -1.45 4.94
CA PHE A 196 2.97 -0.53 5.26
C PHE A 196 2.84 -0.10 6.72
N LYS A 197 3.78 -0.48 7.58
CA LYS A 197 3.72 -0.18 9.02
C LYS A 197 4.78 0.83 9.44
N GLY A 198 4.40 1.68 10.39
CA GLY A 198 5.28 2.69 10.95
C GLY A 198 4.73 3.28 12.26
N GLU A 199 5.40 4.32 12.75
CA GLU A 199 4.82 5.21 13.77
C GLU A 199 3.81 6.14 13.11
N LEU A 200 2.58 6.17 13.64
CA LEU A 200 1.54 7.11 13.20
C LEU A 200 1.84 8.50 13.74
N VAL A 201 2.17 9.43 12.85
CA VAL A 201 2.63 10.78 13.21
C VAL A 201 1.98 11.87 12.34
N GLU A 202 1.98 13.10 12.84
CA GLU A 202 1.66 14.28 12.05
C GLU A 202 2.90 14.73 11.25
N TYR A 203 2.69 15.45 10.14
CA TYR A 203 3.79 15.94 9.29
C TYR A 203 4.86 16.74 10.04
N LYS A 204 4.45 17.58 11.01
CA LYS A 204 5.37 18.39 11.83
C LYS A 204 6.43 17.52 12.52
N THR A 205 6.03 16.36 13.02
CA THR A 205 6.92 15.42 13.73
C THR A 205 7.89 14.74 12.76
N CYS A 206 7.48 14.49 11.52
CA CYS A 206 8.40 13.99 10.48
C CYS A 206 9.51 15.01 10.17
N LEU A 207 9.14 16.30 10.06
CA LEU A 207 10.10 17.37 9.81
C LEU A 207 11.09 17.55 10.96
N GLU A 208 10.60 17.58 12.20
CA GLU A 208 11.44 17.69 13.41
C GLU A 208 12.48 16.56 13.52
N ARG A 209 12.15 15.37 13.03
CA ARG A 209 13.02 14.17 13.07
C ARG A 209 13.87 13.98 11.81
N GLY A 210 13.67 14.80 10.77
CA GLY A 210 14.26 14.58 9.44
C GLY A 210 13.93 13.18 8.90
N SER A 211 12.68 12.74 9.07
CA SER A 211 12.17 11.45 8.57
C SER A 211 11.15 11.61 7.44
N ASN A 212 10.94 12.84 6.95
CA ASN A 212 10.03 13.15 5.85
C ASN A 212 10.34 12.38 4.56
N ASP A 213 11.59 11.96 4.36
CA ASP A 213 12.00 11.17 3.19
C ASP A 213 11.66 9.67 3.33
N TYR A 214 11.31 9.21 4.54
CA TYR A 214 10.91 7.82 4.83
C TYR A 214 9.41 7.69 5.10
N SER A 215 8.76 8.78 5.48
CA SER A 215 7.37 8.74 5.93
C SER A 215 6.40 8.80 4.76
N PHE A 216 5.35 7.98 4.84
CA PHE A 216 4.32 7.91 3.81
C PHE A 216 3.03 8.55 4.28
N GLN A 217 2.47 9.46 3.49
CA GLN A 217 1.22 10.11 3.81
C GLN A 217 0.04 9.15 3.60
N ILE A 218 -0.73 8.89 4.65
CA ILE A 218 -1.91 8.00 4.60
C ILE A 218 -3.25 8.75 4.72
N LYS A 219 -3.21 10.03 5.11
CA LYS A 219 -4.37 10.93 5.08
C LYS A 219 -3.97 12.31 4.59
N ASP A 220 -4.65 12.81 3.57
CA ASP A 220 -4.58 14.21 3.14
C ASP A 220 -5.74 15.03 3.76
N LYS A 221 -5.45 16.26 4.19
CA LYS A 221 -6.42 17.27 4.62
C LYS A 221 -7.47 17.59 3.54
N LYS A 222 -7.16 17.38 2.26
CA LYS A 222 -8.07 17.58 1.12
C LYS A 222 -9.20 16.53 1.06
N LEU A 223 -9.08 15.42 1.78
CA LEU A 223 -10.04 14.31 1.76
C LEU A 223 -11.19 14.50 2.75
N THR A 224 -12.00 15.53 2.50
CA THR A 224 -13.15 15.88 3.35
C THR A 224 -14.31 14.88 3.25
N LYS A 225 -14.37 14.09 2.16
CA LYS A 225 -15.42 13.09 1.94
C LYS A 225 -15.45 12.02 3.05
N LEU A 226 -14.28 11.56 3.48
CA LEU A 226 -14.16 10.56 4.53
C LEU A 226 -14.70 11.09 5.87
N GLU A 227 -14.36 12.33 6.24
CA GLU A 227 -14.81 12.96 7.49
C GLU A 227 -16.34 13.09 7.57
N ASN A 228 -16.97 13.43 6.45
CA ASN A 228 -18.42 13.53 6.37
C ASN A 228 -19.09 12.14 6.42
N ALA A 229 -18.52 11.15 5.73
CA ALA A 229 -19.02 9.78 5.74
C ALA A 229 -18.88 9.14 7.12
N SER A 230 -17.72 9.26 7.77
CA SER A 230 -17.47 8.72 9.10
C SER A 230 -18.39 9.37 10.14
N ALA A 231 -18.61 10.69 10.08
CA ALA A 231 -19.55 11.36 10.96
C ALA A 231 -21.01 10.87 10.77
N LYS A 232 -21.42 10.56 9.53
CA LYS A 232 -22.75 9.97 9.25
C LYS A 232 -22.85 8.56 9.81
N ILE A 233 -21.82 7.74 9.59
CA ILE A 233 -21.76 6.36 10.09
C ILE A 233 -21.81 6.34 11.62
N LEU A 234 -20.96 7.12 12.30
CA LEU A 234 -20.90 7.17 13.76
C LEU A 234 -22.26 7.53 14.38
N LYS A 235 -23.00 8.46 13.78
CA LYS A 235 -24.37 8.83 14.22
C LYS A 235 -25.38 7.69 14.13
N SER A 236 -25.13 6.70 13.28
CA SER A 236 -26.02 5.54 13.10
C SER A 236 -25.69 4.37 14.02
N ILE A 237 -24.56 4.41 14.74
CA ILE A 237 -24.14 3.33 15.64
C ILE A 237 -24.94 3.42 16.95
N PRO A 238 -25.39 2.29 17.51
CA PRO A 238 -25.93 2.24 18.87
C PRO A 238 -24.95 2.81 19.90
N GLY A 239 -25.41 3.66 20.81
CA GLY A 239 -24.54 4.29 21.80
C GLY A 239 -23.69 5.45 21.25
N TYR A 240 -24.14 6.11 20.18
CA TYR A 240 -23.52 7.30 19.62
C TYR A 240 -23.14 8.34 20.70
N ASP A 241 -21.84 8.65 20.77
CA ASP A 241 -21.29 9.72 21.58
C ASP A 241 -20.90 10.91 20.68
N GLN A 242 -21.53 12.06 20.92
CA GLN A 242 -21.32 13.26 20.13
C GLN A 242 -19.90 13.84 20.30
N ASN A 243 -19.29 13.71 21.48
CA ASN A 243 -17.93 14.17 21.73
C ASN A 243 -16.91 13.28 21.01
N TYR A 244 -17.10 11.96 21.04
CA TYR A 244 -16.29 11.01 20.27
C TYR A 244 -16.35 11.33 18.78
N ALA A 245 -17.55 11.47 18.22
CA ALA A 245 -17.71 11.77 16.79
C ALA A 245 -17.10 13.12 16.39
N LYS A 246 -17.15 14.11 17.28
CA LYS A 246 -16.47 15.40 17.09
C LYS A 246 -14.95 15.22 17.07
N LEU A 247 -14.37 14.45 18.00
CA LEU A 247 -12.94 14.17 18.04
C LEU A 247 -12.45 13.37 16.83
N VAL A 248 -13.20 12.36 16.38
CA VAL A 248 -12.90 11.63 15.13
C VAL A 248 -12.84 12.61 13.96
N LYS A 249 -13.84 13.49 13.82
CA LYS A 249 -13.85 14.48 12.73
C LYS A 249 -12.63 15.39 12.81
N GLU A 250 -12.37 16.00 13.97
CA GLU A 250 -11.25 16.93 14.15
C GLU A 250 -9.88 16.28 13.90
N THR A 251 -9.71 15.01 14.25
CA THR A 251 -8.45 14.28 14.05
C THR A 251 -8.30 13.76 12.63
N LEU A 252 -9.36 13.29 11.97
CA LEU A 252 -9.32 12.88 10.55
C LEU A 252 -9.09 14.06 9.59
N CYS A 253 -9.44 15.29 9.96
CA CYS A 253 -9.12 16.49 9.20
C CYS A 253 -7.61 16.78 9.12
N LEU A 254 -6.79 16.14 9.95
CA LEU A 254 -5.33 16.35 9.97
C LEU A 254 -4.62 15.45 8.95
N PRO A 255 -3.47 15.89 8.41
CA PRO A 255 -2.64 15.04 7.58
C PRO A 255 -1.87 14.04 8.47
N TRP A 256 -2.02 12.75 8.18
CA TRP A 256 -1.38 11.66 8.90
C TRP A 256 -0.37 10.92 8.04
N TYR A 257 0.73 10.52 8.66
CA TYR A 257 1.84 9.82 8.04
C TYR A 257 2.18 8.58 8.85
N LEU A 258 2.68 7.56 8.16
CA LEU A 258 3.39 6.44 8.79
C LEU A 258 4.89 6.65 8.61
N ASP A 259 5.63 6.76 9.71
CA ASP A 259 7.08 6.90 9.73
C ASP A 259 7.75 5.55 10.08
N PRO A 260 8.34 4.84 9.12
CA PRO A 260 8.99 3.55 9.33
C PRO A 260 10.49 3.67 9.67
N LYS A 261 11.03 4.89 9.87
CA LYS A 261 12.48 5.11 9.98
C LYS A 261 13.10 4.28 11.10
N THR A 262 12.50 4.34 12.30
CA THR A 262 12.98 3.65 13.51
C THR A 262 12.13 2.44 13.89
N ASN A 263 10.85 2.44 13.56
CA ASN A 263 9.92 1.36 13.84
C ASN A 263 9.10 1.09 12.58
N GLY A 264 9.26 -0.07 11.96
CA GLY A 264 8.59 -0.39 10.70
C GLY A 264 8.60 -1.89 10.42
N ASN A 265 8.00 -2.30 9.31
CA ASN A 265 8.08 -3.66 8.82
C ASN A 265 8.89 -3.72 7.51
N GLU A 266 8.95 -4.89 6.87
CA GLU A 266 9.66 -5.12 5.61
C GLU A 266 9.17 -4.22 4.46
N ALA A 267 7.94 -3.72 4.52
CA ALA A 267 7.38 -2.80 3.53
C ALA A 267 8.21 -1.51 3.34
N ARG A 268 8.98 -1.10 4.36
CA ARG A 268 9.87 0.07 4.29
C ARG A 268 11.01 -0.07 3.27
N PHE A 269 11.31 -1.30 2.85
CA PHE A 269 12.32 -1.60 1.82
C PHE A 269 11.72 -1.67 0.42
N ILE A 270 10.41 -1.52 0.25
CA ILE A 270 9.80 -1.54 -1.09
C ILE A 270 10.21 -0.26 -1.81
N THR A 271 10.83 -0.40 -2.97
CA THR A 271 11.41 0.72 -3.73
C THR A 271 10.37 1.44 -4.60
N HIS A 272 10.73 2.63 -5.07
CA HIS A 272 9.91 3.37 -6.01
C HIS A 272 9.83 2.67 -7.38
N GLY A 273 8.64 2.71 -8.00
CA GLY A 273 8.45 2.43 -9.41
C GLY A 273 7.58 3.50 -10.08
N CYS A 274 8.00 4.03 -11.24
CA CYS A 274 7.16 4.92 -12.05
C CYS A 274 5.98 4.17 -12.70
N LEU A 275 6.11 2.86 -12.88
CA LEU A 275 5.02 1.94 -13.23
C LEU A 275 4.98 0.83 -12.17
N PRO A 276 4.39 1.12 -11.00
CA PRO A 276 4.47 0.22 -9.86
C PRO A 276 3.56 -1.00 -10.02
N ASN A 277 3.96 -2.12 -9.43
CA ASN A 277 3.15 -3.33 -9.34
C ASN A 277 2.34 -3.43 -8.03
N LEU A 278 2.41 -2.42 -7.18
CA LEU A 278 1.56 -2.24 -6.01
C LEU A 278 0.80 -0.92 -6.07
N SER A 279 -0.48 -0.97 -5.69
CA SER A 279 -1.35 0.19 -5.45
C SER A 279 -1.75 0.22 -3.98
N LEU A 280 -1.95 1.42 -3.42
CA LEU A 280 -2.25 1.58 -2.00
C LEU A 280 -3.73 1.89 -1.77
N ILE A 281 -4.28 1.36 -0.67
CA ILE A 281 -5.59 1.74 -0.12
C ILE A 281 -5.47 1.98 1.39
N ILE A 282 -6.46 2.68 1.95
CA ILE A 282 -6.59 2.80 3.40
C ILE A 282 -7.73 1.90 3.89
N ALA A 283 -7.40 0.94 4.75
CA ALA A 283 -8.38 0.09 5.42
C ALA A 283 -8.57 0.57 6.87
N PHE A 284 -9.83 0.66 7.30
CA PHE A 284 -10.21 0.89 8.69
C PHE A 284 -10.55 -0.44 9.36
N LYS A 285 -10.03 -0.70 10.56
CA LYS A 285 -10.38 -1.90 11.34
C LYS A 285 -11.01 -1.51 12.67
N GLY A 286 -12.28 -1.88 12.85
CA GLY A 286 -13.04 -1.65 14.09
C GLY A 286 -13.69 -0.27 14.25
N GLY A 287 -13.10 0.80 13.71
CA GLY A 287 -13.64 2.17 13.82
C GLY A 287 -12.91 3.17 12.92
N PHE A 288 -13.18 4.46 13.09
CA PHE A 288 -12.68 5.54 12.22
C PHE A 288 -11.60 6.43 12.85
N SER A 289 -11.12 6.09 14.04
CA SER A 289 -10.03 6.82 14.67
C SER A 289 -8.75 6.68 13.85
N PRO A 290 -7.86 7.70 13.76
CA PRO A 290 -6.61 7.60 13.01
C PRO A 290 -5.75 6.38 13.34
N HIS A 291 -5.74 5.93 14.60
CA HIS A 291 -4.99 4.73 15.02
C HIS A 291 -5.55 3.41 14.47
N GLN A 292 -6.73 3.44 13.85
CA GLN A 292 -7.41 2.29 13.22
C GLN A 292 -7.24 2.31 11.70
N MET A 293 -6.46 3.26 11.16
CA MET A 293 -6.08 3.31 9.75
C MET A 293 -4.92 2.37 9.48
N HIS A 294 -5.06 1.59 8.42
CA HIS A 294 -4.06 0.64 7.94
C HIS A 294 -3.77 0.93 6.46
N CYS A 295 -2.49 1.11 6.13
CA CYS A 295 -2.05 1.36 4.76
C CYS A 295 -1.76 0.02 4.08
N LEU A 296 -2.64 -0.43 3.21
CA LEU A 296 -2.57 -1.75 2.59
C LEU A 296 -2.16 -1.64 1.12
N MET A 297 -1.16 -2.43 0.71
CA MET A 297 -0.70 -2.51 -0.67
C MET A 297 -1.32 -3.71 -1.38
N ILE A 298 -1.93 -3.46 -2.53
CA ILE A 298 -2.65 -4.40 -3.39
C ILE A 298 -1.88 -4.56 -4.69
N SER A 299 -1.74 -5.78 -5.20
CA SER A 299 -1.09 -6.00 -6.51
C SER A 299 -1.90 -5.37 -7.64
N SER A 300 -1.24 -4.56 -8.46
CA SER A 300 -1.82 -3.95 -9.68
C SER A 300 -1.59 -4.78 -10.94
N GLU A 301 -0.85 -5.89 -10.82
CA GLU A 301 -0.61 -6.89 -11.86
C GLU A 301 -0.35 -8.27 -11.23
N ASP A 302 -0.20 -9.30 -12.06
CA ASP A 302 0.29 -10.60 -11.61
C ASP A 302 1.79 -10.53 -11.27
N ILE A 303 2.14 -10.86 -10.03
CA ILE A 303 3.52 -10.80 -9.53
C ILE A 303 4.06 -12.23 -9.44
N TYR A 304 5.09 -12.53 -10.23
CA TYR A 304 5.76 -13.83 -10.25
C TYR A 304 6.88 -13.91 -9.19
N PRO A 305 7.26 -15.12 -8.75
CA PRO A 305 8.42 -15.29 -7.87
C PRO A 305 9.69 -14.65 -8.44
N GLY A 306 10.41 -13.91 -7.61
CA GLY A 306 11.60 -13.15 -7.98
C GLY A 306 11.33 -11.72 -8.41
N THR A 307 10.07 -11.35 -8.71
CA THR A 307 9.69 -9.99 -9.11
C THR A 307 9.83 -9.03 -7.94
N GLN A 308 10.54 -7.93 -8.16
CA GLN A 308 10.67 -6.82 -7.21
C GLN A 308 9.33 -6.14 -7.01
N LEU A 309 8.96 -5.91 -5.75
CA LEU A 309 7.81 -5.10 -5.38
C LEU A 309 8.17 -3.63 -5.48
N THR A 310 7.28 -2.84 -6.08
CA THR A 310 7.45 -1.40 -6.22
C THR A 310 6.13 -0.67 -6.00
N PHE A 311 6.20 0.51 -5.40
CA PHE A 311 5.06 1.42 -5.30
C PHE A 311 5.48 2.84 -5.70
N ASP A 312 4.51 3.69 -5.99
CA ASP A 312 4.76 5.09 -6.29
C ASP A 312 4.92 5.89 -5.00
N TYR A 313 6.05 6.59 -4.87
CA TYR A 313 6.36 7.38 -3.68
C TYR A 313 5.62 8.73 -3.67
N GLY A 314 4.93 9.05 -4.78
CA GLY A 314 4.16 10.26 -4.96
C GLY A 314 4.99 11.43 -5.51
N GLU A 315 4.30 12.35 -6.18
CA GLU A 315 4.91 13.47 -6.90
C GLU A 315 5.81 14.36 -6.02
N SER A 316 5.42 14.60 -4.76
CA SER A 316 6.19 15.45 -3.85
C SER A 316 7.58 14.86 -3.59
N TYR A 317 7.67 13.56 -3.36
CA TYR A 317 8.96 12.89 -3.16
C TYR A 317 9.72 12.80 -4.48
N ALA A 318 9.04 12.35 -5.55
CA ALA A 318 9.66 12.13 -6.84
C ALA A 318 10.27 13.41 -7.41
N SER A 319 9.56 14.54 -7.33
CA SER A 319 10.06 15.84 -7.81
C SER A 319 11.28 16.34 -7.03
N GLN A 320 11.34 16.09 -5.72
CA GLN A 320 12.43 16.53 -4.85
C GLN A 320 13.67 15.63 -4.91
N HIS A 321 13.49 14.31 -5.02
CA HIS A 321 14.57 13.33 -4.84
C HIS A 321 14.88 12.49 -6.08
N LEU A 322 13.93 12.31 -7.00
CA LEU A 322 14.07 11.39 -8.13
C LEU A 322 14.18 12.08 -9.50
N SER A 323 14.01 13.39 -9.58
CA SER A 323 14.15 14.16 -10.81
C SER A 323 15.54 13.98 -11.44
N GLY A 324 15.60 13.34 -12.62
CA GLY A 324 16.85 13.05 -13.33
C GLY A 324 17.64 11.85 -12.82
N ASN A 325 17.25 11.27 -11.67
CA ASN A 325 18.00 10.22 -10.97
C ASN A 325 17.13 8.99 -10.64
N CYS A 326 15.95 8.87 -11.24
CA CYS A 326 15.07 7.75 -10.95
C CYS A 326 15.62 6.46 -11.59
N LEU A 327 15.98 5.51 -10.73
CA LEU A 327 16.54 4.23 -11.14
C LEU A 327 15.47 3.14 -11.34
N CYS A 328 14.18 3.47 -11.48
CA CYS A 328 13.14 2.43 -11.58
C CYS A 328 13.24 1.54 -12.83
N GLU A 329 14.12 1.87 -13.78
CA GLU A 329 14.41 1.14 -15.02
C GLU A 329 13.21 0.96 -15.97
N THR A 330 12.02 1.44 -15.60
CA THR A 330 10.86 1.39 -16.50
C THR A 330 11.16 2.20 -17.77
N LEU A 331 10.87 1.62 -18.95
CA LEU A 331 11.06 2.28 -20.25
C LEU A 331 10.33 3.62 -20.35
N THR A 332 9.26 3.74 -19.58
CA THR A 332 8.40 4.91 -19.53
C THR A 332 8.63 5.74 -18.27
N CYS A 333 9.80 5.62 -17.63
CA CYS A 333 10.16 6.39 -16.44
C CYS A 333 10.03 7.89 -16.74
N GLN A 334 9.04 8.55 -16.14
CA GLN A 334 8.75 9.97 -16.38
C GLN A 334 9.87 10.92 -15.93
N ARG A 335 10.86 10.38 -15.21
CA ARG A 335 11.91 11.13 -14.52
C ARG A 335 13.30 10.89 -15.10
N ASN A 336 13.44 10.00 -16.09
CA ASN A 336 14.67 9.84 -16.86
C ASN A 336 14.72 10.91 -17.97
N GLU A 337 15.90 11.43 -18.29
CA GLU A 337 16.09 12.42 -19.37
C GLU A 337 15.57 11.89 -20.72
N GLU A 338 15.63 10.57 -20.94
CA GLU A 338 15.16 9.89 -22.14
C GLU A 338 13.63 9.96 -22.31
N PHE A 339 12.86 10.24 -21.25
CA PHE A 339 11.40 10.38 -21.32
C PHE A 339 10.96 11.52 -22.23
N LYS A 340 11.81 12.54 -22.43
CA LYS A 340 11.54 13.68 -23.32
C LYS A 340 11.30 13.25 -24.78
N VAL A 341 11.71 12.04 -25.16
CA VAL A 341 11.54 11.49 -26.52
C VAL A 341 10.18 10.78 -26.68
N ILE A 342 9.59 10.27 -25.60
CA ILE A 342 8.33 9.50 -25.61
C ILE A 342 7.23 10.40 -25.02
N GLY A 343 6.59 11.21 -25.86
CA GLY A 343 5.62 12.23 -25.44
C GLY A 343 4.46 11.72 -24.56
N LEU A 344 3.88 12.64 -23.79
CA LEU A 344 2.75 12.41 -22.85
C LEU A 344 1.50 11.80 -23.51
N ALA A 345 1.28 12.01 -24.81
CA ALA A 345 0.14 11.43 -25.54
C ALA A 345 0.27 9.93 -25.83
N THR A 346 1.50 9.40 -25.77
CA THR A 346 1.80 7.97 -25.98
C THR A 346 1.93 7.20 -24.68
N HIS A 347 2.18 7.80 -23.52
CA HIS A 347 2.46 7.05 -22.29
C HIS A 347 1.35 6.05 -21.92
N TYR A 348 0.09 6.50 -21.80
CA TYR A 348 -1.05 5.63 -21.44
C TYR A 348 -1.42 4.64 -22.56
N SER A 349 -1.38 5.09 -23.82
CA SER A 349 -1.71 4.27 -25.00
C SER A 349 -0.65 3.19 -25.25
N PHE A 350 0.63 3.54 -25.07
CA PHE A 350 1.77 2.65 -25.21
C PHE A 350 1.82 1.64 -24.07
N ILE A 351 1.55 2.04 -22.82
CA ILE A 351 1.42 1.10 -21.69
C ILE A 351 0.35 0.05 -21.98
N ARG A 352 -0.82 0.47 -22.48
CA ARG A 352 -1.94 -0.44 -22.78
C ARG A 352 -1.65 -1.41 -23.94
N GLU A 353 -0.87 -0.99 -24.94
CA GLU A 353 -0.43 -1.83 -26.06
C GLU A 353 0.79 -2.71 -25.70
N HIS A 354 1.71 -2.24 -24.86
CA HIS A 354 2.96 -2.94 -24.52
C HIS A 354 2.73 -4.20 -23.67
N TYR A 355 1.73 -4.19 -22.77
CA TYR A 355 1.31 -5.41 -22.07
C TYR A 355 0.75 -6.49 -23.02
N PHE A 356 0.30 -6.13 -24.22
CA PHE A 356 -0.16 -7.08 -25.25
C PHE A 356 0.99 -7.66 -26.09
N TYR A 357 2.12 -6.95 -26.20
CA TYR A 357 3.24 -7.29 -27.10
C TYR A 357 4.57 -7.44 -26.34
N CYS A 358 4.63 -8.32 -25.33
CA CYS A 358 5.89 -8.73 -24.72
C CYS A 358 6.71 -9.64 -25.66
N SER A 359 7.43 -9.04 -26.61
CA SER A 359 8.70 -9.56 -27.16
C SER A 359 9.52 -8.41 -27.74
N PHE A 360 10.60 -8.06 -27.02
CA PHE A 360 11.46 -6.89 -27.26
C PHE A 360 12.12 -6.84 -28.66
N GLU A 361 12.27 -7.99 -29.33
CA GLU A 361 12.81 -8.08 -30.70
C GLU A 361 11.84 -7.60 -31.78
N ILE A 362 10.52 -7.65 -31.54
CA ILE A 362 9.51 -7.20 -32.51
C ILE A 362 9.36 -5.68 -32.44
N PHE A 363 9.44 -5.10 -31.23
CA PHE A 363 9.35 -3.66 -31.03
C PHE A 363 10.50 -2.93 -31.73
N THR A 364 11.75 -3.34 -31.49
CA THR A 364 12.94 -2.71 -32.10
C THR A 364 12.99 -2.85 -33.64
N LYS A 365 12.48 -3.96 -34.21
CA LYS A 365 12.35 -4.10 -35.67
C LYS A 365 11.28 -3.20 -36.29
N ASN A 366 10.22 -2.88 -35.55
CA ASN A 366 9.08 -2.14 -36.07
C ASN A 366 9.08 -0.64 -35.74
N VAL A 367 9.96 -0.16 -34.85
CA VAL A 367 10.08 1.28 -34.55
C VAL A 367 10.36 2.09 -35.83
N ASN A 368 11.23 1.62 -36.72
CA ASN A 368 11.47 2.29 -38.01
C ASN A 368 10.27 2.23 -38.99
N HIS A 369 9.38 1.25 -38.82
CA HIS A 369 8.18 1.12 -39.65
C HIS A 369 7.03 1.99 -39.13
N ILE A 370 6.95 2.22 -37.82
CA ILE A 370 5.93 3.06 -37.16
C ILE A 370 6.18 4.55 -37.46
N TYR A 371 7.44 4.99 -37.54
CA TYR A 371 7.78 6.37 -37.94
C TYR A 371 7.49 6.68 -39.42
N THR A 372 7.35 5.67 -40.28
CA THR A 372 7.07 5.87 -41.72
C THR A 372 5.58 5.83 -42.06
N THR A 373 4.73 5.20 -41.24
CA THR A 373 3.27 5.11 -41.51
C THR A 373 2.41 6.16 -40.80
N HIS A 374 2.96 7.04 -39.97
CA HIS A 374 2.19 8.09 -39.25
C HIS A 374 2.46 9.53 -39.69
N ILE A 375 3.19 9.74 -40.80
CA ILE A 375 3.29 11.07 -41.45
C ILE A 375 2.21 11.26 -42.54
N GLU A 376 1.50 10.22 -42.93
CA GLU A 376 0.34 10.32 -43.82
C GLU A 376 -0.83 9.53 -43.24
N ILE A 377 -1.69 10.18 -42.45
CA ILE A 377 -3.16 10.03 -42.41
C ILE A 377 -3.70 11.07 -41.41
N CYS A 378 -4.40 12.06 -41.98
CA CYS A 378 -5.26 13.11 -41.42
C CYS A 378 -4.64 14.21 -40.54
#